data_AF-A0A8K0A246-F1
#
_entry.id   AF-A0A8K0A246-F1
#
_cell.length_a   1.000
_cell.length_b   1.000
_cell.length_c   1.000
_cell.angle_alpha   90.00
_cell.angle_beta   90.00
_cell.angle_gamma   90.00
#
_symmetry.space_group_name_H-M   'P 1'
#
loop_
_entity.id
_entity.type
_entity.pdbx_description
1 polymer ?
#
loop_
_entity_poly.entity_id
_entity_poly.type
_entity_poly.pdbx_seq_one_letter_code
_entity_poly.pdbx_strand_id
1 'polypeptide(L)'
;MSKTKSQQCYQVSRLQLIGWQAVVCCVVLMSCGLSPGVGAACTPQKDFVPVPEGQYDRNYSSITTPGARPLGYDSGIIYYLGSNQPNPCIRVTGTEGSGRRVEVMVQTVPATLDICVRDSTQTEIDNCASGTINLCQEASGNSVNFEFYCKTGCEAGDINFWYRFTVSPEGEDPEEWCFDRTGTDFPNTLGNVIPPNHVNNPVTRPPPTSGLSRLLPAWSSLFLMLVITFLFFQ
;
A
#
# COMPACT_ATOMS: atom_id res chain seq x y z
N MET A 1 -66.63 -13.89 73.97
CA MET A 1 -66.04 -12.65 74.52
C MET A 1 -64.55 -12.63 74.17
N SER A 2 -64.11 -11.56 73.51
CA SER A 2 -62.75 -10.99 73.51
C SER A 2 -61.55 -11.75 72.90
N LYS A 3 -61.03 -11.16 71.81
CA LYS A 3 -59.61 -10.85 71.44
C LYS A 3 -58.61 -12.04 71.43
N THR A 4 -57.77 -12.21 70.39
CA THR A 4 -56.67 -11.28 70.09
C THR A 4 -56.16 -11.45 68.65
N LYS A 5 -56.03 -10.31 67.95
CA LYS A 5 -55.24 -10.09 66.74
C LYS A 5 -53.74 -10.15 67.05
N SER A 6 -52.92 -10.42 66.03
CA SER A 6 -51.66 -9.73 65.71
C SER A 6 -50.53 -10.71 65.40
N GLN A 7 -50.31 -11.01 64.11
CA GLN A 7 -48.99 -11.39 63.57
C GLN A 7 -49.02 -11.58 62.03
N GLN A 8 -49.61 -10.64 61.28
CA GLN A 8 -49.76 -10.82 59.82
C GLN A 8 -49.55 -9.51 59.05
N CYS A 9 -48.53 -8.72 59.41
CA CYS A 9 -48.24 -7.46 58.72
C CYS A 9 -46.74 -7.23 58.47
N TYR A 10 -45.95 -8.28 58.18
CA TYR A 10 -44.51 -8.11 57.93
C TYR A 10 -43.89 -9.04 56.88
N GLN A 11 -44.67 -9.71 56.05
CA GLN A 11 -44.14 -10.70 55.08
C GLN A 11 -44.51 -10.43 53.61
N VAL A 12 -45.23 -9.34 53.29
CA VAL A 12 -45.69 -9.10 51.91
C VAL A 12 -44.80 -8.11 51.14
N SER A 13 -43.85 -7.44 51.80
CA SER A 13 -43.01 -6.41 51.14
C SER A 13 -41.64 -6.87 50.67
N ARG A 14 -41.24 -8.14 50.89
CA ARG A 14 -39.93 -8.65 50.44
C ARG A 14 -39.96 -9.52 49.18
N LEU A 15 -41.13 -9.95 48.71
CA LEU A 15 -41.22 -10.78 47.51
C LEU A 15 -41.31 -10.00 46.18
N GLN A 16 -41.46 -8.68 46.21
CA GLN A 16 -41.50 -7.88 44.97
C GLN A 16 -40.15 -7.28 44.56
N LEU A 17 -39.11 -7.34 45.41
CA LEU A 17 -37.80 -6.77 45.09
C LEU A 17 -36.86 -7.73 44.33
N ILE A 18 -37.14 -9.04 44.37
CA ILE A 18 -36.29 -10.06 43.73
C ILE A 18 -36.68 -10.28 42.25
N GLY A 19 -37.94 -9.99 41.89
CA GLY A 19 -38.42 -10.14 40.50
C GLY A 19 -37.90 -9.09 39.51
N TRP A 20 -37.54 -7.89 39.99
CA TRP A 20 -37.07 -6.80 39.12
C TRP A 20 -35.55 -6.81 38.90
N GLN A 21 -34.76 -7.44 39.78
CA GLN A 21 -33.31 -7.56 39.58
C GLN A 21 -32.92 -8.66 38.58
N ALA A 22 -33.75 -9.70 38.42
CA ALA A 22 -33.48 -10.76 37.43
C ALA A 22 -33.76 -10.31 35.98
N VAL A 23 -34.75 -9.45 35.75
CA VAL A 23 -35.09 -8.96 34.41
C VAL A 23 -34.10 -7.90 33.92
N VAL A 24 -33.60 -7.04 34.81
CA VAL A 24 -32.58 -6.03 34.45
C VAL A 24 -31.22 -6.68 34.15
N CYS A 25 -30.88 -7.80 34.82
CA CYS A 25 -29.63 -8.52 34.53
C CYS A 25 -29.65 -9.23 33.17
N CYS A 26 -30.80 -9.77 32.73
CA CYS A 26 -30.91 -10.43 31.42
C CYS A 26 -30.92 -9.44 30.23
N VAL A 27 -31.44 -8.23 30.39
CA VAL A 27 -31.44 -7.22 29.30
C VAL A 27 -30.05 -6.57 29.12
N VAL A 28 -29.27 -6.45 30.19
CA VAL A 28 -27.90 -5.88 30.12
C VAL A 28 -26.87 -6.90 29.60
N LEU A 29 -27.09 -8.21 29.77
CA LEU A 29 -26.19 -9.24 29.23
C LEU A 29 -26.43 -9.56 27.74
N MET A 30 -27.60 -9.23 27.18
CA MET A 30 -27.88 -9.40 25.74
C MET A 30 -27.37 -8.26 24.84
N SER A 31 -26.83 -7.18 25.42
CA SER A 31 -26.30 -6.03 24.66
C SER A 31 -24.77 -6.04 24.49
N CYS A 32 -24.06 -7.04 25.02
CA CYS A 32 -22.60 -7.18 24.86
C CYS A 32 -22.17 -8.19 23.78
N GLY A 33 -23.09 -8.70 22.95
CA GLY A 33 -22.82 -9.77 21.98
C GLY A 33 -22.46 -9.33 20.56
N LEU A 34 -22.43 -8.02 20.27
CA LEU A 34 -21.94 -7.50 18.99
C LEU A 34 -20.56 -6.90 19.23
N SER A 35 -19.59 -7.77 19.51
CA SER A 35 -18.21 -7.47 19.14
C SER A 35 -18.25 -7.06 17.67
N PRO A 36 -17.80 -5.83 17.31
CA PRO A 36 -17.68 -5.45 15.92
C PRO A 36 -16.85 -6.54 15.27
N GLY A 37 -17.49 -7.32 14.39
CA GLY A 37 -16.79 -8.34 13.62
C GLY A 37 -15.57 -7.68 13.04
N VAL A 38 -14.42 -8.34 13.23
CA VAL A 38 -13.11 -8.01 12.66
C VAL A 38 -13.34 -7.19 11.40
N GLY A 39 -13.11 -5.88 11.51
CA GLY A 39 -13.49 -4.92 10.49
C GLY A 39 -12.96 -5.44 9.17
N ALA A 40 -13.85 -5.64 8.20
CA ALA A 40 -13.46 -6.20 6.92
C ALA A 40 -12.29 -5.37 6.38
N ALA A 41 -11.11 -6.00 6.33
CA ALA A 41 -10.41 -6.26 5.09
C ALA A 41 -10.99 -5.44 3.94
N CYS A 42 -10.20 -4.52 3.36
CA CYS A 42 -10.64 -3.67 2.26
C CYS A 42 -11.59 -4.43 1.29
N THR A 43 -12.65 -3.77 0.82
CA THR A 43 -13.56 -4.40 -0.14
C THR A 43 -12.82 -4.60 -1.46
N PRO A 44 -12.60 -5.85 -1.92
CA PRO A 44 -11.83 -6.09 -3.12
C PRO A 44 -12.56 -5.49 -4.33
N GLN A 45 -11.83 -4.71 -5.11
CA GLN A 45 -12.34 -4.05 -6.30
C GLN A 45 -12.24 -4.95 -7.53
N LYS A 46 -11.25 -5.85 -7.56
CA LYS A 46 -11.09 -6.86 -8.60
C LYS A 46 -10.29 -8.08 -8.13
N ASP A 47 -10.42 -9.14 -8.91
CA ASP A 47 -9.60 -10.35 -8.77
C ASP A 47 -8.33 -10.22 -9.60
N PHE A 48 -7.20 -10.63 -9.01
CA PHE A 48 -5.96 -10.74 -9.76
C PHE A 48 -5.98 -12.01 -10.60
N VAL A 49 -5.78 -11.85 -11.91
CA VAL A 49 -5.60 -12.98 -12.83
C VAL A 49 -4.09 -13.19 -13.00
N PRO A 50 -3.48 -14.28 -12.50
CA PRO A 50 -2.05 -14.52 -12.68
C PRO A 50 -1.72 -14.75 -14.16
N VAL A 51 -0.58 -14.22 -14.61
CA VAL A 51 0.01 -14.56 -15.91
C VAL A 51 1.07 -15.62 -15.65
N PRO A 52 1.06 -16.78 -16.35
CA PRO A 52 2.13 -17.76 -16.23
C PRO A 52 3.49 -17.16 -16.58
N GLU A 53 4.55 -17.49 -15.84
CA GLU A 53 5.88 -16.88 -16.03
C GLU A 53 6.43 -17.04 -17.46
N GLY A 54 6.15 -18.19 -18.10
CA GLY A 54 6.51 -18.45 -19.50
C GLY A 54 5.79 -17.57 -20.53
N GLN A 55 4.75 -16.82 -20.12
CA GLN A 55 3.97 -15.91 -20.96
C GLN A 55 4.21 -14.43 -20.59
N TYR A 56 5.23 -14.13 -19.79
CA TYR A 56 5.57 -12.77 -19.43
C TYR A 56 5.97 -11.93 -20.65
N ASP A 57 5.31 -10.79 -20.79
CA ASP A 57 5.72 -9.77 -21.74
C ASP A 57 7.00 -9.09 -21.22
N ARG A 58 8.11 -9.36 -21.91
CA ARG A 58 9.44 -8.82 -21.61
C ARG A 58 9.81 -7.65 -22.53
N ASN A 59 8.86 -7.11 -23.28
CA ASN A 59 9.11 -5.98 -24.16
C ASN A 59 8.96 -4.65 -23.40
N TYR A 60 10.02 -3.84 -23.37
CA TYR A 60 9.98 -2.52 -22.73
C TYR A 60 8.87 -1.60 -23.28
N SER A 61 8.54 -1.73 -24.57
CA SER A 61 7.53 -0.87 -25.19
C SER A 61 6.13 -1.03 -24.60
N SER A 62 5.83 -2.14 -23.92
CA SER A 62 4.51 -2.40 -23.36
C SER A 62 4.26 -1.69 -22.04
N ILE A 63 5.29 -1.19 -21.35
CA ILE A 63 5.14 -0.47 -20.08
C ILE A 63 4.22 0.74 -20.22
N THR A 64 4.23 1.41 -21.38
CA THR A 64 3.37 2.58 -21.63
C THR A 64 2.05 2.23 -22.31
N THR A 65 1.81 0.96 -22.62
CA THR A 65 0.59 0.51 -23.30
C THR A 65 -0.54 0.27 -22.28
N PRO A 66 -1.68 0.96 -22.40
CA PRO A 66 -2.81 0.74 -21.49
C PRO A 66 -3.26 -0.72 -21.48
N GLY A 67 -3.40 -1.31 -20.30
CA GLY A 67 -3.83 -2.70 -20.12
C GLY A 67 -2.76 -3.75 -20.42
N ALA A 68 -1.55 -3.36 -20.82
CA ALA A 68 -0.44 -4.30 -20.92
C ALA A 68 0.01 -4.79 -19.54
N ARG A 69 0.63 -5.97 -19.53
CA ARG A 69 1.06 -6.68 -18.32
C ARG A 69 2.54 -7.07 -18.38
N PRO A 70 3.46 -6.07 -18.38
CA PRO A 70 4.89 -6.34 -18.44
C PRO A 70 5.29 -7.24 -17.27
N LEU A 71 6.03 -8.31 -17.53
CA LEU A 71 6.45 -9.29 -16.51
C LEU A 71 5.29 -9.86 -15.66
N GLY A 72 4.06 -9.87 -16.21
CA GLY A 72 2.86 -10.34 -15.52
C GLY A 72 2.25 -9.34 -14.52
N TYR A 73 2.81 -8.13 -14.41
CA TYR A 73 2.29 -7.07 -13.56
C TYR A 73 0.93 -6.57 -14.06
N ASP A 74 0.17 -5.97 -13.16
CA ASP A 74 -1.02 -5.17 -13.44
C ASP A 74 -0.77 -3.78 -12.84
N SER A 75 -1.50 -2.76 -13.31
CA SER A 75 -1.34 -1.38 -12.86
C SER A 75 -2.42 -1.00 -11.85
N GLY A 76 -2.07 -0.12 -10.91
CA GLY A 76 -2.97 0.47 -9.95
C GLY A 76 -2.66 1.95 -9.74
N ILE A 77 -3.64 2.66 -9.17
CA ILE A 77 -3.52 4.08 -8.83
C ILE A 77 -4.04 4.27 -7.41
N ILE A 78 -3.20 4.79 -6.51
CA ILE A 78 -3.66 5.36 -5.25
C ILE A 78 -3.93 6.83 -5.53
N TYR A 79 -5.20 7.23 -5.46
CA TYR A 79 -5.56 8.61 -5.69
C TYR A 79 -5.20 9.48 -4.48
N TYR A 80 -4.84 10.74 -4.74
CA TYR A 80 -4.58 11.73 -3.69
C TYR A 80 -5.75 11.81 -2.69
N LEU A 81 -5.44 12.09 -1.42
CA LEU A 81 -6.41 12.03 -0.30
C LEU A 81 -7.66 12.90 -0.49
N GLY A 82 -7.61 13.96 -1.28
CA GLY A 82 -8.77 14.82 -1.57
C GLY A 82 -9.76 14.25 -2.59
N SER A 83 -9.45 13.12 -3.23
CA SER A 83 -10.30 12.50 -4.25
C SER A 83 -11.49 11.68 -3.69
N ASN A 84 -11.51 11.42 -2.37
CA ASN A 84 -12.48 10.52 -1.72
C ASN A 84 -12.59 9.12 -2.37
N GLN A 85 -11.55 8.66 -3.08
CA GLN A 85 -11.52 7.31 -3.63
C GLN A 85 -10.92 6.32 -2.63
N PRO A 86 -11.47 5.09 -2.53
CA PRO A 86 -10.89 4.07 -1.68
C PRO A 86 -9.55 3.59 -2.25
N ASN A 87 -8.65 3.20 -1.35
CA ASN A 87 -7.38 2.56 -1.69
C ASN A 87 -7.59 1.31 -2.57
N PRO A 88 -6.70 1.05 -3.54
CA PRO A 88 -6.75 -0.17 -4.34
C PRO A 88 -6.74 -1.42 -3.47
N CYS A 89 -7.72 -2.28 -3.68
CA CYS A 89 -7.85 -3.54 -2.95
C CYS A 89 -8.04 -4.69 -3.93
N ILE A 90 -7.10 -5.62 -3.93
CA ILE A 90 -7.03 -6.71 -4.93
C ILE A 90 -7.17 -8.05 -4.23
N ARG A 91 -8.07 -8.89 -4.73
CA ARG A 91 -8.24 -10.26 -4.23
C ARG A 91 -7.35 -11.22 -5.01
N VAL A 92 -6.59 -12.02 -4.28
CA VAL A 92 -5.78 -13.11 -4.80
C VAL A 92 -6.48 -14.42 -4.47
N THR A 93 -6.73 -15.23 -5.49
CA THR A 93 -7.36 -16.56 -5.38
C THR A 93 -6.32 -17.66 -5.63
N GLY A 94 -6.70 -18.93 -5.45
CA GLY A 94 -5.78 -20.06 -5.62
C GLY A 94 -4.82 -20.25 -4.45
N THR A 95 -5.10 -19.63 -3.32
CA THR A 95 -4.39 -19.84 -2.04
C THR A 95 -5.08 -20.90 -1.18
N GLU A 96 -5.88 -21.77 -1.81
CA GLU A 96 -6.52 -22.92 -1.16
C GLU A 96 -5.47 -23.90 -0.64
N GLY A 97 -5.73 -24.48 0.54
CA GLY A 97 -4.79 -25.33 1.27
C GLY A 97 -4.03 -24.57 2.37
N SER A 98 -3.75 -25.24 3.49
CA SER A 98 -2.96 -24.64 4.57
C SER A 98 -1.51 -24.42 4.14
N GLY A 99 -0.92 -23.28 4.48
CA GLY A 99 0.51 -23.00 4.31
C GLY A 99 0.93 -22.41 2.96
N ARG A 100 0.01 -22.10 2.04
CA ARG A 100 0.37 -21.44 0.76
C ARG A 100 0.99 -20.08 1.04
N ARG A 101 2.05 -19.72 0.33
CA ARG A 101 2.62 -18.37 0.35
C ARG A 101 2.32 -17.61 -0.93
N VAL A 102 2.21 -16.29 -0.79
CA VAL A 102 1.99 -15.33 -1.86
C VAL A 102 3.19 -14.39 -1.91
N GLU A 103 3.89 -14.38 -3.04
CA GLU A 103 4.83 -13.31 -3.40
C GLU A 103 4.00 -12.09 -3.85
N VAL A 104 4.30 -10.95 -3.26
CA VAL A 104 3.75 -9.63 -3.61
C VAL A 104 4.90 -8.76 -4.08
N MET A 105 4.91 -8.43 -5.35
CA MET A 105 5.85 -7.48 -5.92
C MET A 105 5.14 -6.20 -6.31
N VAL A 106 5.72 -5.05 -5.96
CA VAL A 106 5.17 -3.72 -6.24
C VAL A 106 6.27 -2.80 -6.73
N GLN A 107 5.96 -1.94 -7.69
CA GLN A 107 6.85 -0.87 -8.14
C GLN A 107 6.06 0.42 -8.39
N THR A 108 6.45 1.52 -7.75
CA THR A 108 5.87 2.84 -8.00
C THR A 108 6.43 3.48 -9.27
N VAL A 109 5.67 4.44 -9.82
CA VAL A 109 6.04 5.23 -11.00
C VAL A 109 5.89 6.71 -10.66
N PRO A 110 7.00 7.47 -10.48
CA PRO A 110 8.39 7.03 -10.50
C PRO A 110 8.75 6.08 -9.34
N ALA A 111 9.80 5.26 -9.52
CA ALA A 111 10.28 4.25 -8.56
C ALA A 111 11.02 4.86 -7.35
N THR A 112 10.46 5.92 -6.79
CA THR A 112 10.96 6.66 -5.63
C THR A 112 9.84 7.02 -4.65
N LEU A 113 8.58 6.75 -5.00
CA LEU A 113 7.43 7.06 -4.15
C LEU A 113 7.25 5.95 -3.10
N ASP A 114 6.82 6.35 -1.91
CA ASP A 114 6.48 5.44 -0.82
C ASP A 114 5.13 4.77 -1.08
N ILE A 115 5.09 3.46 -0.89
CA ILE A 115 3.87 2.67 -0.97
C ILE A 115 3.87 1.64 0.15
N CYS A 116 2.70 1.30 0.65
CA CYS A 116 2.49 0.26 1.65
C CYS A 116 1.53 -0.79 1.11
N VAL A 117 1.76 -2.03 1.49
CA VAL A 117 0.85 -3.15 1.24
C VAL A 117 0.51 -3.84 2.55
N ARG A 118 -0.77 -4.18 2.73
CA ARG A 118 -1.22 -5.00 3.85
C ARG A 118 -2.22 -6.05 3.41
N ASP A 119 -2.17 -7.19 4.09
CA ASP A 119 -3.20 -8.21 4.02
C ASP A 119 -4.42 -7.75 4.82
N SER A 120 -5.61 -8.05 4.29
CA SER A 120 -6.89 -8.06 4.98
C SER A 120 -6.92 -8.52 6.44
N THR A 121 -6.07 -9.46 6.81
CA THR A 121 -6.02 -10.06 8.15
C THR A 121 -4.99 -9.40 9.07
N GLN A 122 -4.09 -8.58 8.53
CA GLN A 122 -3.02 -7.93 9.27
C GLN A 122 -3.32 -6.44 9.44
N THR A 123 -3.74 -6.04 10.65
CA THR A 123 -3.99 -4.63 10.98
C THR A 123 -2.79 -3.93 11.60
N GLU A 124 -1.74 -4.66 11.99
CA GLU A 124 -0.64 -4.12 12.82
C GLU A 124 0.71 -4.02 12.08
N ILE A 125 0.89 -4.75 10.98
CA ILE A 125 2.17 -4.77 10.24
C ILE A 125 1.98 -4.05 8.90
N ASP A 126 2.54 -2.84 8.83
CA ASP A 126 2.59 -2.06 7.60
C ASP A 126 3.84 -2.45 6.80
N ASN A 127 3.68 -3.14 5.65
CA ASN A 127 4.81 -3.42 4.74
C ASN A 127 5.00 -2.24 3.79
N CYS A 128 5.76 -1.23 4.22
CA CYS A 128 6.03 -0.03 3.43
C CYS A 128 7.46 -0.01 2.89
N ALA A 129 7.64 0.47 1.65
CA ALA A 129 8.95 0.76 1.08
C ALA A 129 8.87 1.89 0.03
N SER A 130 10.01 2.53 -0.22
CA SER A 130 10.17 3.50 -1.29
C SER A 130 10.51 2.79 -2.60
N GLY A 131 9.77 3.09 -3.67
CA GLY A 131 10.06 2.61 -5.02
C GLY A 131 9.58 1.20 -5.31
N THR A 132 10.06 0.20 -4.56
CA THR A 132 9.74 -1.22 -4.82
C THR A 132 9.51 -2.01 -3.54
N ILE A 133 8.55 -2.95 -3.57
CA ILE A 133 8.32 -3.96 -2.53
C ILE A 133 8.50 -5.34 -3.17
N ASN A 134 9.20 -6.23 -2.47
CA ASN A 134 9.13 -7.66 -2.67
C ASN A 134 8.86 -8.32 -1.32
N LEU A 135 7.68 -8.89 -1.15
CA LEU A 135 7.23 -9.52 0.07
C LEU A 135 6.83 -10.96 -0.25
N CYS A 136 7.14 -11.91 0.63
CA CYS A 136 6.59 -13.25 0.56
C CYS A 136 5.89 -13.55 1.89
N GLN A 137 4.59 -13.78 1.86
CA GLN A 137 3.78 -13.96 3.08
C GLN A 137 2.87 -15.17 2.98
N GLU A 138 2.53 -15.76 4.13
CA GLU A 138 1.54 -16.84 4.21
C GLU A 138 0.14 -16.32 3.91
N ALA A 139 -0.61 -17.09 3.14
CA ALA A 139 -2.00 -16.80 2.84
C ALA A 139 -2.87 -17.11 4.05
N SER A 140 -3.66 -16.13 4.49
CA SER A 140 -4.54 -16.29 5.65
C SER A 140 -5.78 -17.16 5.39
N GLY A 141 -5.99 -17.62 4.15
CA GLY A 141 -7.12 -18.45 3.78
C GLY A 141 -7.15 -18.76 2.28
N ASN A 142 -8.28 -19.31 1.81
CA ASN A 142 -8.50 -19.72 0.41
C ASN A 142 -8.43 -18.57 -0.62
N SER A 143 -8.57 -17.34 -0.12
CA SER A 143 -8.32 -16.11 -0.85
C SER A 143 -7.83 -15.05 0.13
N VAL A 144 -6.98 -14.15 -0.36
CA VAL A 144 -6.41 -13.06 0.44
C VAL A 144 -6.67 -11.74 -0.28
N ASN A 145 -7.04 -10.69 0.46
CA ASN A 145 -7.17 -9.36 -0.12
C ASN A 145 -5.96 -8.52 0.29
N PHE A 146 -5.37 -7.85 -0.69
CA PHE A 146 -4.25 -6.94 -0.49
C PHE A 146 -4.69 -5.51 -0.72
N GLU A 147 -4.54 -4.67 0.31
CA GLU A 147 -4.75 -3.23 0.19
C GLU A 147 -3.42 -2.53 -0.09
N PHE A 148 -3.41 -1.71 -1.14
CA PHE A 148 -2.31 -0.81 -1.43
C PHE A 148 -2.68 0.58 -0.95
N TYR A 149 -1.88 1.13 -0.06
CA TYR A 149 -2.16 2.43 0.55
C TYR A 149 -0.85 3.18 0.76
N CYS A 150 -1.00 4.39 1.26
CA CYS A 150 0.09 5.29 1.48
C CYS A 150 -0.03 5.88 2.87
N LYS A 151 0.98 5.62 3.68
CA LYS A 151 1.01 6.09 5.08
C LYS A 151 1.46 7.55 5.17
N THR A 152 2.44 7.94 4.35
CA THR A 152 3.05 9.27 4.33
C THR A 152 3.41 9.66 2.90
N GLY A 153 3.31 10.94 2.54
CA GLY A 153 3.80 11.46 1.26
C GLY A 153 2.77 11.52 0.10
N CYS A 154 1.56 11.01 0.29
CA CYS A 154 0.49 11.04 -0.73
C CYS A 154 -0.23 12.37 -0.90
N GLU A 155 0.17 13.38 -0.16
CA GLU A 155 -0.40 14.73 -0.28
C GLU A 155 0.07 15.42 -1.57
N ALA A 156 1.14 14.92 -2.20
CA ALA A 156 1.75 15.54 -3.38
C ALA A 156 1.06 15.18 -4.71
N GLY A 157 0.26 14.11 -4.77
CA GLY A 157 -0.44 13.69 -5.99
C GLY A 157 -0.78 12.19 -6.01
N ASP A 158 -1.32 11.74 -7.15
CA ASP A 158 -1.65 10.34 -7.39
C ASP A 158 -0.39 9.47 -7.48
N ILE A 159 -0.42 8.28 -6.86
CA ILE A 159 0.65 7.29 -6.98
C ILE A 159 0.23 6.25 -8.00
N ASN A 160 0.89 6.26 -9.14
CA ASN A 160 0.81 5.17 -10.12
C ASN A 160 1.79 4.07 -9.70
N PHE A 161 1.37 2.81 -9.80
CA PHE A 161 2.22 1.68 -9.46
C PHE A 161 1.85 0.44 -10.28
N TRP A 162 2.82 -0.45 -10.40
CA TRP A 162 2.68 -1.81 -10.91
C TRP A 162 2.66 -2.76 -9.73
N TYR A 163 1.85 -3.81 -9.79
CA TYR A 163 1.88 -4.89 -8.81
C TYR A 163 1.72 -6.25 -9.49
N ARG A 164 2.26 -7.28 -8.85
CA ARG A 164 2.16 -8.68 -9.26
C ARG A 164 2.01 -9.56 -8.04
N PHE A 165 1.13 -10.55 -8.15
CA PHE A 165 1.03 -11.62 -7.18
C PHE A 165 1.48 -12.93 -7.82
N THR A 166 2.19 -13.76 -7.07
CA THR A 166 2.49 -15.14 -7.46
C THR A 166 2.22 -16.01 -6.25
N VAL A 167 1.41 -17.06 -6.44
CA VAL A 167 1.14 -18.03 -5.37
C VAL A 167 2.14 -19.17 -5.54
N SER A 168 2.74 -19.61 -4.44
CA SER A 168 3.52 -20.87 -4.38
C SER A 168 2.78 -21.99 -5.12
N PRO A 169 3.42 -23.01 -5.69
CA PRO A 169 2.76 -24.18 -6.30
C PRO A 169 2.41 -25.25 -5.26
N GLU A 170 1.35 -26.02 -5.48
CA GLU A 170 0.84 -26.96 -4.47
C GLU A 170 1.85 -28.10 -4.25
N GLY A 171 2.13 -28.42 -2.99
CA GLY A 171 3.04 -29.51 -2.62
C GLY A 171 4.52 -29.14 -2.54
N GLU A 172 4.91 -27.91 -2.87
CA GLU A 172 6.27 -27.39 -2.60
C GLU A 172 6.36 -26.80 -1.18
N ASP A 173 7.57 -26.80 -0.62
CA ASP A 173 7.84 -26.11 0.64
C ASP A 173 7.70 -24.59 0.42
N PRO A 174 6.72 -23.93 1.06
CA PRO A 174 6.48 -22.51 0.86
C PRO A 174 7.65 -21.63 1.31
N GLU A 175 8.44 -22.06 2.29
CA GLU A 175 9.62 -21.33 2.78
C GLU A 175 10.75 -21.35 1.76
N GLU A 176 11.06 -22.54 1.25
CA GLU A 176 12.06 -22.73 0.19
C GLU A 176 11.65 -22.00 -1.08
N TRP A 177 10.37 -22.12 -1.48
CA TRP A 177 9.83 -21.43 -2.65
C TRP A 177 10.00 -19.91 -2.56
N CYS A 178 9.72 -19.29 -1.40
CA CYS A 178 9.93 -17.86 -1.21
C CYS A 178 11.42 -17.49 -1.27
N PHE A 179 12.30 -18.32 -0.74
CA PHE A 179 13.74 -18.07 -0.68
C PHE A 179 14.38 -18.08 -2.08
N ASP A 180 13.93 -18.95 -2.97
CA ASP A 180 14.44 -19.07 -4.34
C ASP A 180 14.04 -17.90 -5.25
N ARG A 181 13.08 -17.08 -4.82
CA ARG A 181 12.64 -15.91 -5.59
C ARG A 181 13.55 -14.73 -5.35
N THR A 182 14.34 -14.41 -6.38
CA THR A 182 15.29 -13.28 -6.38
C THR A 182 14.60 -11.92 -6.21
N GLY A 183 13.34 -11.79 -6.64
CA GLY A 183 12.58 -10.56 -6.52
C GLY A 183 13.14 -9.40 -7.33
N THR A 184 13.88 -9.66 -8.41
CA THR A 184 14.53 -8.61 -9.21
C THR A 184 13.76 -8.23 -10.47
N ASP A 185 12.73 -9.00 -10.83
CA ASP A 185 11.96 -8.83 -12.07
C ASP A 185 10.90 -7.73 -11.91
N PHE A 186 11.34 -6.46 -11.91
CA PHE A 186 10.45 -5.29 -11.90
C PHE A 186 10.31 -4.65 -13.30
N PRO A 187 9.19 -3.98 -13.62
CA PRO A 187 8.99 -3.35 -14.93
C PRO A 187 10.14 -2.42 -15.37
N ASN A 188 10.72 -1.63 -14.48
CA ASN A 188 11.85 -0.76 -14.80
C ASN A 188 13.12 -1.50 -15.27
N THR A 189 13.29 -2.78 -14.94
CA THR A 189 14.47 -3.55 -15.36
C THR A 189 14.42 -3.89 -16.85
N LEU A 190 13.23 -3.88 -17.47
CA LEU A 190 13.07 -4.05 -18.92
C LEU A 190 13.76 -2.93 -19.72
N GLY A 191 13.86 -1.72 -19.16
CA GLY A 191 14.49 -0.57 -19.82
C GLY A 191 16.02 -0.59 -19.81
N ASN A 192 16.62 -1.42 -18.95
CA ASN A 192 18.08 -1.48 -18.74
C ASN A 192 18.78 -2.53 -19.61
N VAL A 193 18.08 -3.19 -20.54
CA VAL A 193 18.72 -4.07 -21.51
C VAL A 193 19.36 -3.20 -22.59
N ILE A 194 20.54 -2.68 -22.30
CA ILE A 194 21.44 -2.18 -23.34
C ILE A 194 21.66 -3.35 -24.32
N PRO A 195 21.29 -3.22 -25.61
CA PRO A 195 21.50 -4.30 -26.56
C PRO A 195 22.98 -4.76 -26.51
N PRO A 196 23.29 -6.06 -26.59
CA PRO A 196 24.67 -6.55 -26.50
C PRO A 196 25.62 -5.95 -27.56
N ASN A 197 25.08 -5.37 -28.63
CA ASN A 197 25.81 -4.65 -29.68
C ASN A 197 25.63 -3.12 -29.63
N HIS A 198 25.13 -2.56 -28.53
CA HIS A 198 25.10 -1.11 -28.36
C HIS A 198 26.53 -0.63 -28.14
N VAL A 199 27.17 -0.23 -29.24
CA VAL A 199 28.37 0.60 -29.16
C VAL A 199 27.89 1.90 -28.56
N ASN A 200 28.31 2.19 -27.32
CA ASN A 200 28.13 3.53 -26.76
C ASN A 200 28.66 4.50 -27.82
N ASN A 201 27.77 5.30 -28.43
CA ASN A 201 28.22 6.38 -29.27
C ASN A 201 29.22 7.16 -28.42
N PRO A 202 30.47 7.35 -28.87
CA PRO A 202 31.44 8.09 -28.09
C PRO A 202 30.79 9.41 -27.75
N VAL A 203 30.63 9.66 -26.45
CA VAL A 203 30.15 10.94 -25.97
C VAL A 203 31.19 11.93 -26.47
N THR A 204 30.90 12.60 -27.59
CA THR A 204 31.61 13.78 -28.03
C THR A 204 31.26 14.83 -26.99
N ARG A 205 31.98 14.76 -25.86
CA ARG A 205 31.99 15.82 -24.88
C ARG A 205 32.44 17.03 -25.69
N PRO A 206 31.60 18.06 -25.88
CA PRO A 206 32.10 19.29 -26.47
C PRO A 206 33.34 19.67 -25.67
N PRO A 207 34.46 20.02 -26.35
CA PRO A 207 35.69 20.38 -25.66
C PRO A 207 35.34 21.40 -24.58
N PRO A 208 35.95 21.33 -23.40
CA PRO A 208 35.63 22.23 -22.29
C PRO A 208 35.69 23.66 -22.83
N THR A 209 34.53 24.28 -23.01
CA THR A 209 34.44 25.66 -23.45
C THR A 209 35.05 26.45 -22.31
N SER A 210 36.26 26.93 -22.52
CA SER A 210 37.05 27.70 -21.56
C SER A 210 36.15 28.71 -20.86
N GLY A 211 35.84 28.46 -19.58
CA GLY A 211 34.85 29.20 -18.79
C GLY A 211 35.24 30.64 -18.47
N LEU A 212 36.20 31.24 -19.18
CA LEU A 212 36.63 32.61 -18.95
C LEU A 212 35.65 33.67 -19.48
N SER A 213 34.71 33.31 -20.37
CA SER A 213 33.82 34.28 -21.02
C SER A 213 32.53 34.58 -20.24
N ARG A 214 32.23 33.85 -19.16
CA ARG A 214 30.98 34.03 -18.37
C ARG A 214 31.13 34.90 -17.12
N LEU A 215 32.32 35.39 -16.80
CA LEU A 215 32.53 36.28 -15.65
C LEU A 215 32.43 37.78 -16.00
N LEU A 216 32.32 38.13 -17.29
CA LEU A 216 32.30 39.52 -17.74
C LEU A 216 30.99 40.30 -17.49
N PRO A 217 29.77 39.72 -17.51
CA PRO A 217 28.55 40.53 -17.37
C PRO A 217 28.18 40.90 -15.92
N ALA A 218 28.79 40.25 -14.91
CA ALA A 218 28.49 40.56 -13.50
C ALA A 218 29.23 41.81 -13.00
N TRP A 219 30.40 42.12 -13.56
CA TRP A 219 31.23 43.25 -13.10
C TRP A 219 30.79 44.58 -13.73
N SER A 220 30.21 44.57 -14.94
CA SER A 220 29.70 45.78 -15.60
C SER A 220 28.52 46.40 -14.84
N SER A 221 27.61 45.59 -14.29
CA SER A 221 26.46 46.09 -13.53
C SER A 221 26.86 46.71 -12.19
N LEU A 222 27.93 46.22 -11.56
CA LEU A 222 28.38 46.71 -10.26
C LEU A 222 29.09 48.06 -10.39
N PHE A 223 29.88 48.27 -11.45
CA PHE A 223 30.47 49.58 -11.76
C PHE A 223 29.42 50.63 -12.11
N LEU A 224 28.36 50.26 -12.84
CA LEU A 224 27.33 51.21 -13.25
C LEU A 224 26.51 51.73 -12.05
N MET A 225 26.24 50.87 -11.06
CA MET A 225 25.58 51.30 -9.81
C MET A 225 26.47 52.24 -8.98
N LEU A 226 27.79 52.02 -8.98
CA LEU A 226 28.75 52.82 -8.19
C LEU A 226 28.95 54.24 -8.79
N VAL A 227 28.88 54.37 -10.12
CA VAL A 227 28.94 55.68 -10.79
C VAL A 227 27.63 56.46 -10.56
N ILE A 228 26.47 55.80 -10.61
CA ILE A 228 25.18 56.44 -10.36
C ILE A 228 25.12 57.00 -8.93
N THR A 229 25.54 56.24 -7.91
CA THR A 229 25.51 56.74 -6.53
C THR A 229 26.45 57.93 -6.32
N PHE A 230 27.61 57.97 -6.97
CA PHE A 230 28.51 59.12 -6.88
C PHE A 230 27.93 60.41 -7.50
N LEU A 231 27.19 60.30 -8.61
CA LEU A 231 26.58 61.44 -9.29
C LEU A 231 25.38 62.04 -8.54
N PHE A 232 24.69 61.26 -7.70
CA PHE A 232 23.55 61.73 -6.90
C PHE A 232 23.95 62.30 -5.52
N PHE A 233 25.23 62.20 -5.13
CA PHE A 233 25.75 62.65 -3.82
C PHE A 233 26.72 63.85 -3.92
N GLN A 234 26.86 64.48 -5.09
CA GLN A 234 27.49 65.80 -5.27
C GLN A 234 26.42 66.88 -5.48
#